data_AF-A0A659S0R0-F1
#
_entry.id   AF-A0A659S0R0-F1
#
_cell.length_a   1.000
_cell.length_b   1.000
_cell.length_c   1.000
_cell.angle_alpha   90.00
_cell.angle_beta   90.00
_cell.angle_gamma   90.00
#
_symmetry.space_group_name_H-M   'P 1'
#
loop_
_entity.id
_entity.type
_entity.pdbx_description
1 polymer ?
#
loop_
_entity_poly.entity_id
_entity_poly.type
_entity_poly.pdbx_seq_one_letter_code
_entity_poly.pdbx_strand_id
1 'polypeptide(L)' 'MSAEHVLTMLNEHEVKFDDLRFSETKGTEPPVAIPGHHVNG' A
#
# COMPACT_ATOMS: atom_id res chain seq x y z
N MET A 1 -6.40 10.52 6.49
CA MET A 1 -5.77 9.20 6.72
C MET A 1 -4.30 9.45 6.94
N SER A 2 -3.74 9.08 8.11
CA SER A 2 -2.31 9.31 8.41
C SER A 2 -1.50 8.03 8.19
N ALA A 3 -0.18 8.17 8.06
CA ALA A 3 0.72 7.03 7.86
C ALA A 3 0.68 6.06 9.06
N GLU A 4 0.59 6.59 10.28
CA GLU A 4 0.52 5.81 11.52
C GLU A 4 -0.77 4.98 11.61
N HIS A 5 -1.87 5.54 11.10
CA HIS A 5 -3.15 4.84 11.04
C HIS A 5 -3.10 3.68 10.03
N VAL A 6 -2.47 3.88 8.87
CA VAL A 6 -2.28 2.82 7.86
C VAL A 6 -1.37 1.71 8.41
N LEU A 7 -0.26 2.06 9.06
CA LEU A 7 0.65 1.07 9.65
C LEU A 7 -0.03 0.21 10.74
N THR A 8 -0.92 0.81 11.53
CA THR A 8 -1.72 0.08 12.51
C THR A 8 -2.62 -0.94 11.81
N MET A 9 -3.31 -0.55 10.73
CA MET A 9 -4.15 -1.46 9.96
C MET A 9 -3.36 -2.61 9.30
N LEU A 10 -2.17 -2.34 8.79
CA LEU A 10 -1.31 -3.39 8.20
C LEU A 10 -0.96 -4.47 9.22
N ASN A 11 -0.67 -4.06 10.45
CA ASN A 11 -0.34 -4.96 11.55
C ASN A 11 -1.58 -5.71 12.07
N GLU A 12 -2.70 -5.02 12.27
CA GLU A 12 -3.95 -5.62 12.78
C GLU A 12 -4.51 -6.69 11.85
N HIS A 13 -4.36 -6.52 10.54
CA HIS A 13 -4.90 -7.43 9.53
C HIS A 13 -3.88 -8.44 9.00
N GLU A 14 -2.68 -8.51 9.59
CA GLU A 14 -1.57 -9.38 9.15
C GLU A 14 -1.33 -9.31 7.64
N VAL A 15 -1.34 -8.08 7.09
CA VAL A 15 -1.28 -7.85 5.65
C VAL A 15 0.04 -8.35 5.10
N LYS A 16 -0.05 -9.25 4.11
CA LYS A 16 1.13 -9.87 3.47
C LYS A 16 1.66 -9.05 2.30
N PHE A 17 0.79 -8.31 1.64
CA PHE A 17 1.09 -7.54 0.43
C PHE A 17 0.23 -6.27 0.39
N ASP A 18 0.86 -5.18 -0.04
CA ASP A 18 0.19 -3.92 -0.29
C ASP A 18 0.05 -3.68 -1.78
N ASP A 19 -1.17 -3.38 -2.22
CA ASP A 19 -1.48 -3.09 -3.62
C ASP A 19 -1.59 -1.57 -3.84
N LEU A 20 -0.55 -0.97 -4.42
CA LEU A 20 -0.52 0.46 -4.71
C LEU A 20 -1.17 0.72 -6.06
N ARG A 21 -2.27 1.47 -6.03
CA ARG A 21 -3.04 1.85 -7.22
C ARG A 21 -2.95 3.36 -7.44
N PHE A 22 -2.48 3.75 -8.61
CA PHE A 22 -2.47 5.12 -9.09
C PHE A 22 -3.18 5.18 -10.44
N SER A 23 -3.64 6.36 -10.82
CA SER A 23 -4.30 6.59 -12.10
C SER A 23 -3.61 7.73 -12.81
N GLU A 24 -3.07 7.46 -14.00
CA GLU A 24 -2.57 8.52 -14.86
C GLU A 24 -3.72 9.40 -15.38
N THR A 25 -3.41 10.66 -15.69
CA THR A 25 -4.33 11.59 -16.39
C THR A 25 -4.76 11.09 -17.77
N LYS A 26 -4.10 10.06 -18.31
CA LYS A 26 -4.38 9.41 -19.59
C LYS A 26 -4.75 7.93 -19.42
N GLY A 27 -5.57 7.59 -18.43
CA GLY A 27 -6.25 6.29 -18.40
C GLY A 27 -5.32 5.09 -18.23
N THR A 28 -5.10 4.75 -16.96
CA THR A 28 -4.70 3.44 -16.41
C THR A 28 -3.24 3.00 -16.57
N GLU A 29 -2.46 3.20 -15.50
CA GLU A 29 -1.30 2.36 -15.17
C GLU A 29 -1.76 1.17 -14.29
N PRO A 30 -1.16 -0.03 -14.46
CA PRO A 30 -1.51 -1.20 -13.65
C PRO A 30 -1.03 -1.07 -12.20
N PRO A 31 -1.71 -1.74 -11.25
CA PRO A 31 -1.28 -1.79 -9.85
C PRO A 31 0.16 -2.30 -9.69
N VAL A 32 0.89 -1.72 -8.75
CA VAL A 32 2.21 -2.19 -8.31
C VAL A 32 2.06 -2.80 -6.92
N ALA A 33 2.34 -4.11 -6.80
CA ALA A 33 2.36 -4.80 -5.52
C ALA A 33 3.73 -4.64 -4.84
N ILE A 34 3.74 -4.15 -3.60
CA ILE A 34 4.96 -4.03 -2.79
C ILE A 34 4.85 -4.95 -1.56
N PRO A 35 5.94 -5.65 -1.17
CA PRO A 35 5.93 -6.44 0.05
C PRO A 35 5.76 -5.54 1.29
N GLY A 36 4.81 -5.88 2.17
CA GLY A 36 4.47 -5.05 3.34
C GLY A 36 5.63 -4.87 4.34
N HIS A 37 6.65 -5.72 4.30
CA HIS A 37 7.84 -5.57 5.15
C HIS A 37 8.80 -4.45 4.72
N HIS A 38 8.66 -3.87 3.53
CA HIS A 38 9.46 -2.72 3.07
C HIS A 38 8.95 -1.36 3.60
N VAL A 39 7.84 -1.33 4.34
CA VAL A 39 7.23 -0.08 4.82
C VAL A 39 7.89 0.45 6.12
N ASN A 40 8.79 -0.32 6.74
CA ASN A 40 9.57 0.12 7.91
C ASN A 40 10.99 0.52 7.51
N GLY A 41 11.22 1.83 7.35
CA GLY A 41 12.54 2.48 7.34
C GLY A 41 12.77 3.29 8.59
#